data_AF-A0A7C1KQ90-F1
#
_entry.id   AF-A0A7C1KQ90-F1
#
_cell.length_a   1.000
_cell.length_b   1.000
_cell.length_c   1.000
_cell.angle_alpha   90.00
_cell.angle_beta   90.00
_cell.angle_gamma   90.00
#
_symmetry.space_group_name_H-M   'P 1'
#
loop_
_entity.id
_entity.type
_entity.pdbx_description
1 polymer ?
#
loop_
_entity_poly.entity_id
_entity_poly.type
_entity_poly.pdbx_seq_one_letter_code
_entity_poly.pdbx_strand_id
1 'polypeptide(L)'
;MVVTNYFRRYALFLPFTISHNQVYSIHSLDRALKQDKDLAAWRSTTTRMSNYIPGVISKEDAEKVAVYLAGGKKPAAPAAVEKGIIEEAGITAEHGIFQFKKVREDQFIDPSVCKTCHPEIYEMWNGSMHSKAFADPVWRAATKLFAKEVKTEDQMIEMKMCVKCHTPLGFRSYAISSPEDDYDSLSELPAQGIFCNWCHNINEVKHLGDAGYEVDPGGGVDDPSTMLGPFKDASSSYHPTKYSELHTRSEFCGLCHNVTHAANNLPIEATYDEWKASPYNTGDPETTVNCQDCHMRQRPGYPSTGKTERPDNPGKACINGPEREHIWTHYFV
;
A
#
# COMPACT_ATOMS: atom_id res chain seq x y z
N MET A 1 9.25 -20.81 -7.05
CA MET A 1 7.79 -21.13 -6.94
C MET A 1 7.27 -20.96 -5.50
N VAL A 2 7.81 -20.02 -4.69
CA VAL A 2 7.64 -19.97 -3.22
C VAL A 2 7.02 -18.63 -2.72
N VAL A 3 6.76 -17.66 -3.60
CA VAL A 3 6.40 -16.29 -3.16
C VAL A 3 4.87 -16.02 -3.19
N THR A 4 4.06 -16.91 -3.74
CA THR A 4 2.66 -16.63 -4.12
C THR A 4 1.58 -16.85 -3.05
N ASN A 5 1.94 -17.26 -1.81
CA ASN A 5 0.93 -17.57 -0.77
C ASN A 5 0.98 -16.69 0.49
N TYR A 6 1.83 -15.66 0.53
CA TYR A 6 2.13 -14.92 1.77
C TYR A 6 1.02 -13.99 2.30
N PHE A 7 0.04 -13.57 1.48
CA PHE A 7 -0.87 -12.46 1.84
C PHE A 7 -2.30 -12.84 2.22
N ARG A 8 -2.63 -14.13 2.41
CA ARG A 8 -3.96 -14.54 2.88
C ARG A 8 -4.00 -14.67 4.42
N ARG A 9 -4.53 -13.61 5.08
CA ARG A 9 -5.23 -13.60 6.40
C ARG A 9 -4.41 -13.35 7.67
N TYR A 10 -4.26 -12.09 8.08
CA TYR A 10 -4.17 -11.70 9.51
C TYR A 10 -4.83 -10.35 9.82
N ALA A 11 -6.15 -10.36 10.02
CA ALA A 11 -6.82 -9.49 10.98
C ALA A 11 -7.49 -10.43 11.98
N LEU A 12 -7.24 -10.28 13.29
CA LEU A 12 -8.17 -10.53 14.40
C LEU A 12 -7.45 -10.53 15.77
N PHE A 13 -7.96 -9.65 16.64
CA PHE A 13 -7.95 -9.60 18.12
C PHE A 13 -6.65 -9.36 18.92
N LEU A 14 -6.55 -8.15 19.49
CA LEU A 14 -6.10 -7.92 20.88
C LEU A 14 -6.94 -6.78 21.51
N PRO A 15 -7.46 -6.93 22.75
CA PRO A 15 -8.18 -5.87 23.44
C PRO A 15 -7.20 -4.95 24.18
N PHE A 16 -7.39 -3.63 24.11
CA PHE A 16 -6.69 -2.68 24.99
C PHE A 16 -7.67 -1.68 25.58
N THR A 17 -7.71 -1.65 26.91
CA THR A 17 -8.34 -0.64 27.76
C THR A 17 -7.53 0.65 27.74
N ILE A 18 -8.20 1.79 27.61
CA ILE A 18 -7.59 3.14 27.57
C ILE A 18 -7.72 3.79 28.95
N SER A 19 -6.60 4.26 29.53
CA SER A 19 -6.61 5.32 30.55
C SER A 19 -5.80 6.51 30.06
N HIS A 20 -6.41 7.70 30.14
CA HIS A 20 -5.89 8.97 29.65
C HIS A 20 -4.78 9.56 30.54
N ASN A 21 -3.73 10.08 29.89
CA ASN A 21 -2.99 11.33 30.11
C ASN A 21 -1.48 11.13 29.92
N GLN A 22 -0.97 11.55 28.76
CA GLN A 22 0.28 12.30 28.65
C GLN A 22 0.47 12.79 27.22
N VAL A 23 0.88 14.05 27.12
CA VAL A 23 1.36 14.74 25.92
C VAL A 23 2.58 13.98 25.39
N TYR A 24 2.56 13.54 24.13
CA TYR A 24 3.73 12.94 23.49
C TYR A 24 3.99 13.54 22.11
N SER A 25 5.29 13.71 21.84
CA SER A 25 5.90 14.35 20.70
C SER A 25 5.45 13.78 19.36
N ILE A 26 5.40 14.70 18.40
CA ILE A 26 5.23 14.52 16.97
C ILE A 26 6.47 13.78 16.42
N HIS A 27 6.26 12.84 15.49
CA HIS A 27 7.20 11.99 14.72
C HIS A 27 7.63 10.63 15.30
N SER A 28 7.14 9.58 14.64
CA SER A 28 7.86 8.39 14.13
C SER A 28 6.77 7.40 13.66
N LEU A 29 6.81 6.79 12.49
CA LEU A 29 7.50 5.52 12.21
C LEU A 29 7.47 4.44 13.33
N ASP A 30 6.94 4.68 14.55
CA ASP A 30 7.03 3.77 15.71
C ASP A 30 5.82 2.86 15.93
N ARG A 31 5.05 2.57 14.88
CA ARG A 31 4.52 1.21 14.74
C ARG A 31 5.15 0.46 13.57
N ALA A 32 6.43 0.72 13.31
CA ALA A 32 7.32 -0.33 12.83
C ALA A 32 7.20 -1.53 13.80
N LEU A 33 7.18 -2.74 13.25
CA LEU A 33 7.36 -3.97 14.02
C LEU A 33 8.50 -3.74 15.00
N LYS A 34 8.23 -3.86 16.31
CA LYS A 34 9.22 -3.74 17.40
C LYS A 34 10.57 -4.36 16.98
N GLN A 35 11.50 -3.51 16.55
CA GLN A 35 12.82 -3.92 16.02
C GLN A 35 13.79 -4.28 17.15
N ASP A 36 13.34 -4.20 18.41
CA ASP A 36 14.00 -4.65 19.63
C ASP A 36 13.76 -6.15 19.92
N LYS A 37 12.99 -6.84 19.08
CA LYS A 37 12.81 -8.29 19.20
C LYS A 37 14.14 -9.01 19.03
N ASP A 38 14.50 -9.80 20.03
CA ASP A 38 15.63 -10.71 19.94
C ASP A 38 15.38 -11.83 18.90
N LEU A 39 16.43 -12.57 18.58
CA LEU A 39 16.37 -13.66 17.62
C LEU A 39 15.31 -14.71 18.00
N ALA A 40 15.05 -14.95 19.29
CA ALA A 40 14.06 -15.92 19.73
C ALA A 40 12.63 -15.44 19.43
N ALA A 41 12.35 -14.15 19.64
CA ALA A 41 11.08 -13.51 19.30
C ALA A 41 10.85 -13.49 17.78
N TRP A 42 11.91 -13.27 16.98
CA TRP A 42 11.82 -13.36 15.53
C TRP A 42 11.60 -14.80 15.04
N ARG A 43 12.31 -15.79 15.59
CA ARG A 43 12.08 -17.21 15.29
C ARG A 43 10.66 -17.65 15.58
N SER A 44 10.10 -17.23 16.71
CA SER A 44 8.70 -17.51 17.05
C SER A 44 7.75 -16.91 16.01
N THR A 45 8.01 -15.66 15.61
CA THR A 45 7.21 -14.95 14.60
C THR A 45 7.29 -15.65 13.25
N THR A 46 8.50 -15.96 12.74
CA THR A 46 8.69 -16.59 11.42
C THR A 46 8.25 -18.04 11.38
N THR A 47 8.44 -18.81 12.46
CA THR A 47 7.93 -20.20 12.57
C THR A 47 6.41 -20.22 12.57
N ARG A 48 5.79 -19.29 13.30
CA ARG A 48 4.34 -19.13 13.27
C ARG A 48 3.88 -18.79 11.85
N MET A 49 4.58 -17.90 11.17
CA MET A 49 4.31 -17.55 9.76
C MET A 49 4.46 -18.74 8.81
N SER A 50 5.51 -19.55 8.94
CA SER A 50 5.72 -20.74 8.09
C SER A 50 4.65 -21.82 8.29
N ASN A 51 4.09 -21.93 9.51
CA ASN A 51 3.02 -22.88 9.81
C ASN A 51 1.68 -22.51 9.19
N TYR A 52 1.51 -21.28 8.71
CA TYR A 52 0.29 -20.85 8.02
C TYR A 52 0.25 -21.29 6.56
N ILE A 53 1.39 -21.71 5.99
CA ILE A 53 1.49 -22.23 4.62
C ILE A 53 2.37 -23.50 4.62
N PRO A 54 1.83 -24.65 5.10
CA PRO A 54 2.61 -25.87 5.28
C PRO A 54 3.26 -26.35 3.98
N GLY A 55 4.58 -26.55 4.00
CA GLY A 55 5.33 -27.15 2.89
C GLY A 55 5.85 -26.16 1.83
N VAL A 56 5.52 -24.86 1.92
CA VAL A 56 6.00 -23.83 0.99
C VAL A 56 7.24 -23.12 1.54
N ILE A 57 7.24 -22.81 2.83
CA ILE A 57 8.37 -22.18 3.53
C ILE A 57 9.02 -23.27 4.37
N SER A 58 10.27 -23.64 4.04
CA SER A 58 10.99 -24.59 4.86
C SER A 58 11.31 -23.97 6.22
N LYS A 59 11.51 -24.82 7.23
CA LYS A 59 12.00 -24.34 8.54
C LYS A 59 13.33 -23.60 8.42
N GLU A 60 14.14 -23.95 7.41
CA GLU A 60 15.41 -23.30 7.12
C GLU A 60 15.21 -21.89 6.57
N ASP A 61 14.21 -21.68 5.71
CA ASP A 61 13.90 -20.35 5.16
C ASP A 61 13.33 -19.43 6.24
N ALA A 62 12.45 -19.96 7.10
CA ALA A 62 11.92 -19.24 8.26
C ALA A 62 13.04 -18.82 9.24
N GLU A 63 14.07 -19.64 9.39
CA GLU A 63 15.26 -19.35 10.21
C GLU A 63 16.12 -18.25 9.57
N LYS A 64 16.37 -18.31 8.25
CA LYS A 64 17.13 -17.27 7.53
C LYS A 64 16.49 -15.90 7.68
N VAL A 65 15.16 -15.82 7.59
CA VAL A 65 14.40 -14.58 7.80
C VAL A 65 14.53 -14.08 9.25
N ALA A 66 14.42 -14.97 10.25
CA ALA A 66 14.55 -14.59 11.64
C ALA A 66 15.96 -14.04 11.99
N VAL A 67 17.01 -14.68 11.48
CA VAL A 67 18.40 -14.24 11.65
C VAL A 67 18.64 -12.88 11.02
N TYR A 68 18.11 -12.65 9.82
CA TYR A 68 18.19 -11.36 9.15
C TYR A 68 17.53 -10.24 9.98
N LEU A 69 16.31 -10.48 10.47
CA LEU A 69 15.54 -9.50 11.25
C LEU A 69 16.19 -9.19 12.62
N ALA A 70 16.89 -10.16 13.23
CA ALA A 70 17.62 -9.98 14.48
C ALA A 70 18.97 -9.27 14.32
N GLY A 71 19.52 -9.20 13.10
CA GLY A 71 20.82 -8.61 12.78
C GLY A 71 20.77 -7.17 12.25
N GLY A 72 19.58 -6.57 12.14
CA GLY A 72 19.40 -5.21 11.61
C GLY A 72 20.05 -4.15 12.51
N LYS A 73 21.10 -3.48 12.01
CA LYS A 73 21.62 -2.26 12.65
C LYS A 73 20.49 -1.21 12.70
N LYS A 74 20.44 -0.44 13.80
CA LYS A 74 19.57 0.75 13.93
C LYS A 74 19.65 1.60 12.66
N PRO A 75 18.53 2.01 12.05
CA PRO A 75 18.55 3.11 11.09
C PRO A 75 19.17 4.33 11.78
N ALA A 76 20.15 4.96 11.15
CA ALA A 76 20.55 6.29 11.57
C ALA A 76 19.36 7.23 11.34
N ALA A 77 19.16 8.21 12.22
CA ALA A 77 18.22 9.30 11.94
C ALA A 77 18.63 9.91 10.58
N PRO A 78 17.68 10.17 9.67
CA PRO A 78 18.00 10.70 8.35
C PRO A 78 18.79 12.00 8.51
N ALA A 79 19.99 12.02 7.95
CA ALA A 79 20.74 13.26 7.81
C ALA A 79 19.95 14.15 6.86
N ALA A 80 19.72 15.40 7.26
CA ALA A 80 19.16 16.41 6.38
C ALA A 80 20.03 16.50 5.12
N VAL A 81 19.50 16.03 3.98
CA VAL A 81 20.18 16.17 2.70
C VAL A 81 19.85 17.56 2.17
N GLU A 82 20.88 18.39 2.03
CA GLU A 82 20.78 19.69 1.33
C GLU A 82 20.25 19.47 -0.09
N LYS A 83 19.36 20.36 -0.53
CA LYS A 83 18.79 20.40 -1.87
C LYS A 83 19.89 20.51 -2.93
N GLY A 84 20.38 19.37 -3.39
CA GLY A 84 21.19 19.26 -4.59
C GLY A 84 20.30 19.37 -5.82
N ILE A 85 20.71 20.20 -6.78
CA ILE A 85 20.06 20.36 -8.07
C ILE A 85 20.07 19.01 -8.79
N ILE A 86 18.90 18.41 -8.98
CA ILE A 86 18.74 17.24 -9.84
C ILE A 86 18.82 17.76 -11.27
N GLU A 87 19.90 17.44 -11.98
CA GLU A 87 20.02 17.74 -13.41
C GLU A 87 18.81 17.19 -14.16
N GLU A 88 18.20 18.02 -15.00
CA GLU A 88 17.19 17.60 -15.96
C GLU A 88 17.82 16.62 -16.95
N ALA A 89 17.76 15.32 -16.64
CA ALA A 89 18.03 14.28 -17.61
C ALA A 89 16.98 14.41 -18.73
N GLY A 90 17.47 14.79 -19.90
CA GLY A 90 16.69 15.11 -21.08
C GLY A 90 15.65 14.06 -21.44
N ILE A 91 14.56 14.55 -22.02
CA ILE A 91 13.44 13.81 -22.58
C ILE A 91 13.94 12.92 -23.71
N THR A 92 14.50 11.74 -23.41
CA THR A 92 14.63 10.57 -24.31
C THR A 92 15.17 9.38 -23.51
N ALA A 93 14.32 8.73 -22.73
CA ALA A 93 14.45 7.32 -22.40
C ALA A 93 13.08 6.84 -21.90
N GLU A 94 12.27 6.28 -22.78
CA GLU A 94 11.24 5.35 -22.32
C GLU A 94 11.96 4.29 -21.48
N HIS A 95 11.63 4.14 -20.20
CA HIS A 95 11.92 2.90 -19.50
C HIS A 95 11.03 1.81 -20.11
N GLY A 96 11.51 1.24 -21.23
CA GLY A 96 10.77 0.42 -22.19
C GLY A 96 10.27 -0.94 -21.70
N ILE A 97 10.13 -1.16 -20.39
CA ILE A 97 9.59 -2.42 -19.86
C ILE A 97 8.11 -2.27 -19.45
N PHE A 98 7.70 -1.11 -18.91
CA PHE A 98 6.37 -0.98 -18.28
C PHE A 98 5.49 0.18 -18.78
N GLN A 99 5.93 0.95 -19.78
CA GLN A 99 5.13 1.94 -20.54
C GLN A 99 4.19 2.83 -19.69
N PHE A 100 4.69 3.44 -18.60
CA PHE A 100 3.92 4.36 -17.76
C PHE A 100 4.37 5.81 -17.94
N LYS A 101 3.51 6.77 -17.56
CA LYS A 101 3.90 8.19 -17.47
C LYS A 101 4.78 8.43 -16.23
N LYS A 102 5.99 8.97 -16.44
CA LYS A 102 6.85 9.47 -15.36
C LYS A 102 6.13 10.58 -14.60
N VAL A 103 6.28 10.60 -13.28
CA VAL A 103 5.78 11.67 -12.40
C VAL A 103 6.92 12.29 -11.60
N ARG A 104 6.68 13.43 -10.96
CA ARG A 104 7.59 14.02 -9.97
C ARG A 104 7.00 13.94 -8.58
N GLU A 105 7.85 13.83 -7.57
CA GLU A 105 7.43 13.75 -6.17
C GLU A 105 6.71 15.02 -5.71
N ASP A 106 7.14 16.18 -6.20
CA ASP A 106 6.57 17.49 -5.85
C ASP A 106 5.15 17.74 -6.39
N GLN A 107 4.65 16.87 -7.28
CA GLN A 107 3.27 16.93 -7.76
C GLN A 107 2.27 16.36 -6.75
N PHE A 108 2.76 15.61 -5.77
CA PHE A 108 1.93 14.90 -4.79
C PHE A 108 1.95 15.60 -3.43
N ILE A 109 0.85 15.43 -2.71
CA ILE A 109 0.62 16.02 -1.40
C ILE A 109 0.88 14.97 -0.31
N ASP A 110 1.67 15.37 0.67
CA ASP A 110 1.96 14.55 1.83
C ASP A 110 0.68 14.25 2.66
N PRO A 111 0.45 13.01 3.11
CA PRO A 111 -0.70 12.64 3.93
C PRO A 111 -0.91 13.47 5.20
N SER A 112 0.15 14.06 5.78
CA SER A 112 0.03 14.98 6.92
C SER A 112 -0.76 16.24 6.59
N VAL A 113 -0.76 16.70 5.34
CA VAL A 113 -1.64 17.80 4.89
C VAL A 113 -3.08 17.33 4.92
N CYS A 114 -3.35 16.12 4.43
CA CYS A 114 -4.69 15.51 4.45
C CYS A 114 -5.24 15.35 5.88
N LYS A 115 -4.38 15.00 6.84
CA LYS A 115 -4.73 14.83 8.27
C LYS A 115 -5.43 16.07 8.86
N THR A 116 -5.07 17.27 8.41
CA THR A 116 -5.64 18.52 8.91
C THR A 116 -7.16 18.56 8.79
N CYS A 117 -7.70 18.02 7.68
CA CYS A 117 -9.14 17.97 7.41
C CYS A 117 -9.74 16.56 7.58
N HIS A 118 -8.92 15.51 7.44
CA HIS A 118 -9.32 14.10 7.46
C HIS A 118 -8.59 13.31 8.56
N PRO A 119 -8.62 13.74 9.84
CA PRO A 119 -7.77 13.16 10.88
C PRO A 119 -8.09 11.70 11.14
N GLU A 120 -9.37 11.31 11.18
CA GLU A 120 -9.76 9.92 11.42
C GLU A 120 -9.30 9.00 10.29
N ILE A 121 -9.57 9.37 9.04
CA ILE A 121 -9.14 8.61 7.86
C ILE A 121 -7.61 8.49 7.80
N TYR A 122 -6.90 9.58 8.11
CA TYR A 122 -5.44 9.55 8.18
C TYR A 122 -4.94 8.53 9.19
N GLU A 123 -5.50 8.48 10.41
CA GLU A 123 -5.07 7.50 11.42
C GLU A 123 -5.38 6.06 10.99
N MET A 124 -6.51 5.81 10.32
CA MET A 124 -6.84 4.50 9.74
C MET A 124 -5.78 4.07 8.72
N TRP A 125 -5.45 4.96 7.77
CA TRP A 125 -4.45 4.72 6.75
C TRP A 125 -3.04 4.57 7.33
N ASN A 126 -2.64 5.42 8.27
CA ASN A 126 -1.34 5.34 8.94
C ASN A 126 -1.17 4.01 9.71
N GLY A 127 -2.28 3.45 10.21
CA GLY A 127 -2.34 2.13 10.82
C GLY A 127 -2.26 0.96 9.82
N SER A 128 -2.54 1.18 8.54
CA SER A 128 -2.71 0.16 7.49
C SER A 128 -1.41 -0.46 6.96
N MET A 129 -1.51 -1.55 6.20
CA MET A 129 -0.38 -2.09 5.42
C MET A 129 -0.13 -1.32 4.12
N HIS A 130 -1.09 -0.53 3.63
CA HIS A 130 -0.86 0.35 2.48
C HIS A 130 0.18 1.44 2.80
N SER A 131 0.07 2.09 3.97
CA SER A 131 1.08 3.06 4.45
C SER A 131 2.43 2.41 4.79
N LYS A 132 2.44 1.09 5.00
CA LYS A 132 3.64 0.31 5.33
C LYS A 132 4.13 -0.52 4.15
N ALA A 133 3.56 -0.37 2.96
CA ALA A 133 3.80 -1.28 1.85
C ALA A 133 5.29 -1.35 1.51
N PHE A 134 5.99 -0.22 1.53
CA PHE A 134 7.43 -0.17 1.31
C PHE A 134 8.26 -0.42 2.57
N ALA A 135 7.78 0.05 3.73
CA ALA A 135 8.53 0.02 4.98
C ALA A 135 8.48 -1.35 5.70
N ASP A 136 7.58 -2.26 5.30
CA ASP A 136 7.44 -3.57 5.92
C ASP A 136 8.78 -4.35 5.91
N PRO A 137 9.36 -4.67 7.08
CA PRO A 137 10.64 -5.38 7.15
C PRO A 137 10.55 -6.81 6.60
N VAL A 138 9.38 -7.45 6.63
CA VAL A 138 9.21 -8.78 6.02
C VAL A 138 9.31 -8.66 4.51
N TRP A 139 8.55 -7.75 3.91
CA TRP A 139 8.64 -7.46 2.48
C TRP A 139 10.07 -7.06 2.07
N ARG A 140 10.69 -6.09 2.76
CA ARG A 140 12.05 -5.61 2.46
C ARG A 140 13.08 -6.75 2.53
N ALA A 141 12.98 -7.62 3.53
CA ALA A 141 13.87 -8.78 3.64
C ALA A 141 13.67 -9.77 2.48
N ALA A 142 12.41 -10.09 2.17
CA ALA A 142 12.06 -11.03 1.12
C ALA A 142 12.52 -10.55 -0.26
N THR A 143 12.30 -9.27 -0.59
CA THR A 143 12.71 -8.70 -1.88
C THR A 143 14.23 -8.58 -1.99
N LYS A 144 14.94 -8.24 -0.90
CA LYS A 144 16.42 -8.25 -0.88
C LYS A 144 17.01 -9.65 -0.99
N LEU A 145 16.34 -10.67 -0.48
CA LEU A 145 16.73 -12.07 -0.71
C LEU A 145 16.50 -12.47 -2.17
N PHE A 146 15.33 -12.14 -2.72
CA PHE A 146 15.01 -12.42 -4.11
C PHE A 146 16.02 -11.76 -5.06
N ALA A 147 16.35 -10.48 -4.85
CA ALA A 147 17.35 -9.75 -5.63
C ALA A 147 18.72 -10.45 -5.68
N LYS A 148 19.15 -11.06 -4.56
CA LYS A 148 20.43 -11.82 -4.51
C LYS A 148 20.41 -13.12 -5.30
N GLU A 149 19.23 -13.66 -5.60
CA GLU A 149 19.05 -14.94 -6.29
C GLU A 149 18.76 -14.78 -7.78
N VAL A 150 18.59 -13.55 -8.26
CA VAL A 150 18.34 -13.27 -9.68
C VAL A 150 19.55 -13.68 -10.54
N LYS A 151 19.28 -14.45 -11.59
CA LYS A 151 20.27 -15.01 -12.52
C LYS A 151 19.93 -14.80 -14.00
N THR A 152 18.68 -14.48 -14.32
CA THR A 152 18.19 -14.32 -15.69
C THR A 152 17.54 -12.96 -15.89
N GLU A 153 17.44 -12.52 -17.14
CA GLU A 153 16.76 -11.27 -17.51
C GLU A 153 15.29 -11.28 -17.09
N ASP A 154 14.58 -12.39 -17.29
CA ASP A 154 13.20 -12.57 -16.83
C ASP A 154 13.04 -12.37 -15.31
N GLN A 155 13.98 -12.90 -14.53
CA GLN A 155 13.99 -12.74 -13.07
C GLN A 155 14.33 -11.30 -12.67
N MET A 156 15.20 -10.60 -13.42
CA MET A 156 15.48 -9.17 -13.21
C MET A 156 14.22 -8.34 -13.47
N ILE A 157 13.47 -8.63 -14.54
CA ILE A 157 12.23 -7.93 -14.85
C ILE A 157 11.21 -8.13 -13.73
N GLU A 158 11.01 -9.38 -13.29
CA GLU A 158 10.13 -9.72 -12.18
C GLU A 158 10.54 -9.01 -10.88
N MET A 159 11.84 -9.00 -10.56
CA MET A 159 12.35 -8.31 -9.38
C MET A 159 12.05 -6.81 -9.41
N LYS A 160 12.06 -6.14 -10.59
CA LYS A 160 11.70 -4.72 -10.70
C LYS A 160 10.22 -4.45 -10.44
N MET A 161 9.35 -5.45 -10.60
CA MET A 161 7.91 -5.28 -10.38
C MET A 161 7.54 -5.03 -8.91
N CYS A 162 8.34 -5.49 -7.95
CA CYS A 162 7.99 -5.39 -6.53
C CYS A 162 7.75 -3.93 -6.09
N VAL A 163 8.61 -3.01 -6.54
CA VAL A 163 8.53 -1.59 -6.17
C VAL A 163 7.42 -0.83 -6.91
N LYS A 164 6.92 -1.38 -8.03
CA LYS A 164 5.81 -0.80 -8.81
C LYS A 164 4.51 -0.71 -8.00
N CYS A 165 4.28 -1.68 -7.09
CA CYS A 165 3.09 -1.70 -6.23
C CYS A 165 3.40 -1.24 -4.80
N HIS A 166 4.61 -1.46 -4.29
CA HIS A 166 4.91 -1.16 -2.88
C HIS A 166 5.38 0.27 -2.63
N THR A 167 5.93 0.95 -3.64
CA THR A 167 6.33 2.36 -3.62
C THR A 167 6.11 2.97 -5.01
N PRO A 168 4.86 3.06 -5.47
CA PRO A 168 4.58 3.40 -6.86
C PRO A 168 5.03 4.82 -7.20
N LEU A 169 5.04 5.75 -6.23
CA LEU A 169 5.66 7.07 -6.42
C LEU A 169 7.15 6.96 -6.65
N GLY A 170 7.89 6.27 -5.76
CA GLY A 170 9.34 6.10 -5.92
C GLY A 170 9.70 5.40 -7.24
N PHE A 171 8.88 4.44 -7.67
CA PHE A 171 9.04 3.76 -8.95
C PHE A 171 8.80 4.68 -10.15
N ARG A 172 7.69 5.45 -10.14
CA ARG A 172 7.34 6.34 -11.25
C ARG A 172 8.13 7.66 -11.26
N SER A 173 8.75 8.05 -10.15
CA SER A 173 9.69 9.17 -10.08
C SER A 173 11.12 8.77 -10.46
N TYR A 174 11.39 7.46 -10.56
CA TYR A 174 12.72 6.87 -10.69
C TYR A 174 13.65 7.10 -9.47
N ALA A 175 13.09 7.46 -8.31
CA ALA A 175 13.85 7.47 -7.07
C ALA A 175 14.24 6.04 -6.62
N ILE A 176 13.48 5.03 -7.07
CA ILE A 176 13.82 3.62 -6.91
C ILE A 176 13.37 2.83 -8.13
N SER A 177 14.26 1.99 -8.66
CA SER A 177 14.01 1.18 -9.84
C SER A 177 13.88 -0.31 -9.53
N SER A 178 14.44 -0.74 -8.39
CA SER A 178 14.50 -2.14 -8.03
C SER A 178 14.68 -2.40 -6.52
N PRO A 179 14.42 -3.64 -6.08
CA PRO A 179 14.91 -4.16 -4.82
C PRO A 179 16.42 -4.18 -4.60
N GLU A 180 17.28 -3.96 -5.59
CA GLU A 180 18.72 -3.86 -5.38
C GLU A 180 19.11 -2.51 -4.77
N ASP A 181 18.39 -1.46 -5.15
CA ASP A 181 18.64 -0.06 -4.75
C ASP A 181 18.60 0.14 -3.23
N ASP A 182 19.28 1.16 -2.74
CA ASP A 182 19.25 1.49 -1.32
C ASP A 182 17.86 2.03 -0.91
N TYR A 183 17.10 1.21 -0.19
CA TYR A 183 15.76 1.56 0.26
C TYR A 183 15.74 2.75 1.22
N ASP A 184 16.84 2.98 1.94
CA ASP A 184 16.93 4.07 2.93
C ASP A 184 17.34 5.41 2.29
N SER A 185 17.57 5.42 0.97
CA SER A 185 17.85 6.63 0.20
C SER A 185 16.60 7.36 -0.31
N LEU A 186 15.42 6.73 -0.21
CA LEU A 186 14.17 7.37 -0.63
C LEU A 186 13.81 8.56 0.28
N SER A 187 13.29 9.61 -0.35
CA SER A 187 12.68 10.73 0.36
C SER A 187 11.43 10.29 1.13
N GLU A 188 10.97 11.10 2.09
CA GLU A 188 9.90 10.72 3.01
C GLU A 188 8.58 10.37 2.32
N LEU A 189 8.21 11.06 1.24
CA LEU A 189 6.93 10.85 0.56
C LEU A 189 6.82 9.49 -0.16
N PRO A 190 7.73 9.10 -1.09
CA PRO A 190 7.71 7.77 -1.70
C PRO A 190 7.91 6.64 -0.69
N ALA A 191 8.62 6.88 0.43
CA ALA A 191 8.81 5.89 1.48
C ALA A 191 7.50 5.52 2.24
N GLN A 192 6.44 6.33 2.12
CA GLN A 192 5.12 6.08 2.73
C GLN A 192 4.26 5.04 1.97
N GLY A 193 4.82 4.40 0.94
CA GLY A 193 4.17 3.32 0.21
C GLY A 193 2.95 3.79 -0.60
N ILE A 194 1.78 3.23 -0.31
CA ILE A 194 0.51 3.61 -0.94
C ILE A 194 -0.19 4.65 -0.07
N PHE A 195 -0.27 5.89 -0.54
CA PHE A 195 -0.78 7.02 0.25
C PHE A 195 -1.99 7.72 -0.38
N CYS A 196 -2.61 8.63 0.37
CA CYS A 196 -3.90 9.26 0.05
C CYS A 196 -3.94 9.83 -1.37
N ASN A 197 -2.99 10.71 -1.69
CA ASN A 197 -2.93 11.40 -2.97
C ASN A 197 -2.45 10.49 -4.11
N TRP A 198 -1.90 9.30 -3.83
CA TRP A 198 -1.68 8.30 -4.87
C TRP A 198 -2.99 7.63 -5.29
N CYS A 199 -3.68 6.98 -4.34
CA CYS A 199 -4.92 6.26 -4.62
C CYS A 199 -5.99 7.16 -5.25
N HIS A 200 -6.19 8.35 -4.66
CA HIS A 200 -7.23 9.28 -5.10
C HIS A 200 -6.90 10.03 -6.41
N ASN A 201 -5.76 9.76 -7.05
CA ASN A 201 -5.41 10.29 -8.36
C ASN A 201 -5.31 9.24 -9.46
N ILE A 202 -5.59 7.97 -9.17
CA ILE A 202 -5.69 6.95 -10.21
C ILE A 202 -6.92 7.27 -11.07
N ASN A 203 -6.68 7.79 -12.28
CA ASN A 203 -7.70 8.39 -13.13
C ASN A 203 -8.00 7.58 -14.40
N GLU A 204 -7.13 6.64 -14.75
CA GLU A 204 -7.25 5.83 -15.96
C GLU A 204 -6.83 4.38 -15.67
N VAL A 205 -7.59 3.43 -16.20
CA VAL A 205 -7.23 2.00 -16.21
C VAL A 205 -6.71 1.64 -17.60
N LYS A 206 -5.46 1.21 -17.70
CA LYS A 206 -4.87 0.68 -18.94
C LYS A 206 -5.20 -0.80 -19.11
N HIS A 207 -5.03 -1.57 -18.04
CA HIS A 207 -5.50 -2.95 -17.92
C HIS A 207 -5.64 -3.31 -16.44
N LEU A 208 -6.34 -4.40 -16.15
CA LEU A 208 -6.41 -4.93 -14.79
C LEU A 208 -5.11 -5.66 -14.45
N GLY A 209 -4.74 -5.60 -13.18
CA GLY A 209 -3.53 -6.21 -12.65
C GLY A 209 -2.24 -5.47 -12.96
N ASP A 210 -1.18 -5.92 -12.30
CA ASP A 210 0.21 -5.52 -12.53
C ASP A 210 0.44 -4.00 -12.53
N ALA A 211 -0.37 -3.25 -11.77
CA ALA A 211 -0.38 -1.78 -11.73
C ALA A 211 -0.56 -1.12 -13.11
N GLY A 212 -1.46 -1.67 -13.93
CA GLY A 212 -1.86 -1.16 -15.24
C GLY A 212 -2.78 0.06 -15.21
N TYR A 213 -2.34 1.16 -14.63
CA TYR A 213 -3.14 2.40 -14.50
C TYR A 213 -2.33 3.66 -14.77
N GLU A 214 -2.99 4.81 -14.84
CA GLU A 214 -2.35 6.13 -14.78
C GLU A 214 -2.86 6.98 -13.61
N VAL A 215 -2.03 7.96 -13.26
CA VAL A 215 -2.33 8.98 -12.25
C VAL A 215 -2.28 10.37 -12.85
N ASP A 216 -3.06 11.29 -12.29
CA ASP A 216 -3.11 12.70 -12.69
C ASP A 216 -2.92 13.62 -11.47
N PRO A 217 -1.68 13.69 -10.95
CA PRO A 217 -1.37 14.55 -9.83
C PRO A 217 -1.36 16.02 -10.27
N GLY A 218 -1.53 16.93 -9.31
CA GLY A 218 -1.50 18.37 -9.55
C GLY A 218 -0.06 18.90 -9.58
N GLY A 219 0.12 20.11 -9.06
CA GLY A 219 1.41 20.74 -8.78
C GLY A 219 1.80 20.71 -7.30
N GLY A 220 1.26 19.79 -6.51
CA GLY A 220 1.55 19.66 -5.07
C GLY A 220 0.64 20.50 -4.18
N VAL A 221 1.18 21.04 -3.09
CA VAL A 221 0.39 21.70 -2.03
C VAL A 221 -0.29 22.99 -2.51
N ASP A 222 0.37 23.75 -3.39
CA ASP A 222 -0.13 25.04 -3.89
C ASP A 222 -1.06 24.90 -5.10
N ASP A 223 -1.03 23.74 -5.76
CA ASP A 223 -1.88 23.40 -6.91
C ASP A 223 -2.41 21.96 -6.77
N PRO A 224 -3.34 21.73 -5.83
CA PRO A 224 -3.76 20.38 -5.49
C PRO A 224 -4.55 19.72 -6.62
N SER A 225 -4.28 18.42 -6.82
CA SER A 225 -4.98 17.58 -7.78
C SER A 225 -6.49 17.46 -7.52
N THR A 226 -7.25 17.10 -8.55
CA THR A 226 -8.66 16.70 -8.35
C THR A 226 -8.74 15.36 -7.64
N MET A 227 -9.24 15.35 -6.41
CA MET A 227 -9.38 14.12 -5.62
C MET A 227 -10.61 13.31 -6.08
N LEU A 228 -10.36 12.07 -6.51
CA LEU A 228 -11.36 11.13 -7.00
C LEU A 228 -11.94 10.28 -5.87
N GLY A 229 -13.25 10.09 -5.82
CA GLY A 229 -13.86 9.29 -4.76
C GLY A 229 -15.32 8.90 -4.98
N PRO A 230 -15.94 8.23 -3.99
CA PRO A 230 -17.25 7.61 -4.16
C PRO A 230 -18.43 8.57 -3.99
N PHE A 231 -18.20 9.81 -3.52
CA PHE A 231 -19.27 10.76 -3.24
C PHE A 231 -19.51 11.71 -4.43
N LYS A 232 -20.78 11.80 -4.86
CA LYS A 232 -21.23 12.68 -5.96
C LYS A 232 -21.42 14.14 -5.54
N ASP A 233 -21.60 14.36 -4.24
CA ASP A 233 -21.85 15.67 -3.61
C ASP A 233 -20.62 16.22 -2.88
N ALA A 234 -19.45 15.60 -3.06
CA ALA A 234 -18.22 16.06 -2.43
C ALA A 234 -17.84 17.47 -2.92
N SER A 235 -17.50 18.33 -1.98
CA SER A 235 -16.99 19.69 -2.22
C SER A 235 -15.91 19.99 -1.19
N SER A 236 -14.89 20.73 -1.59
CA SER A 236 -13.75 21.11 -0.76
C SER A 236 -13.28 22.51 -1.14
N SER A 237 -12.84 23.28 -0.15
CA SER A 237 -12.27 24.62 -0.34
C SER A 237 -10.78 24.61 -0.67
N TYR A 238 -10.12 23.46 -0.57
CA TYR A 238 -8.68 23.33 -0.78
C TYR A 238 -8.37 22.63 -2.10
N HIS A 239 -8.85 21.39 -2.28
CA HIS A 239 -8.61 20.61 -3.49
C HIS A 239 -9.91 20.42 -4.27
N PRO A 240 -9.90 20.38 -5.61
CA PRO A 240 -11.07 19.98 -6.37
C PRO A 240 -11.48 18.54 -6.03
N THR A 241 -12.76 18.23 -6.23
CA THR A 241 -13.33 16.90 -5.96
C THR A 241 -14.13 16.42 -7.16
N LYS A 242 -14.06 15.13 -7.47
CA LYS A 242 -14.84 14.54 -8.56
C LYS A 242 -15.25 13.10 -8.21
N TYR A 243 -16.52 12.79 -8.47
CA TYR A 243 -17.00 11.42 -8.38
C TYR A 243 -16.28 10.51 -9.36
N SER A 244 -15.91 9.32 -8.89
CA SER A 244 -15.28 8.29 -9.70
C SER A 244 -15.96 6.94 -9.47
N GLU A 245 -16.66 6.46 -10.50
CA GLU A 245 -17.20 5.10 -10.54
C GLU A 245 -16.11 4.05 -10.39
N LEU A 246 -14.87 4.32 -10.81
CA LEU A 246 -13.78 3.40 -10.58
C LEU A 246 -13.57 3.15 -9.07
N HIS A 247 -13.64 4.20 -8.25
CA HIS A 247 -13.42 4.11 -6.80
C HIS A 247 -14.55 3.41 -6.03
N THR A 248 -15.66 3.05 -6.70
CA THR A 248 -16.77 2.29 -6.12
C THR A 248 -16.76 0.81 -6.50
N ARG A 249 -15.81 0.36 -7.34
CA ARG A 249 -15.79 -1.01 -7.87
C ARG A 249 -14.51 -1.78 -7.53
N SER A 250 -14.60 -3.10 -7.48
CA SER A 250 -13.47 -4.00 -7.20
C SER A 250 -12.31 -3.87 -8.20
N GLU A 251 -12.58 -3.45 -9.44
CA GLU A 251 -11.57 -3.18 -10.47
C GLU A 251 -10.47 -2.24 -9.98
N PHE A 252 -10.81 -1.26 -9.14
CA PHE A 252 -9.82 -0.34 -8.56
C PHE A 252 -8.79 -1.09 -7.71
N CYS A 253 -9.24 -2.00 -6.85
CA CYS A 253 -8.36 -2.83 -6.03
C CYS A 253 -7.59 -3.84 -6.91
N GLY A 254 -8.25 -4.37 -7.94
CA GLY A 254 -7.66 -5.31 -8.90
C GLY A 254 -6.53 -4.72 -9.75
N LEU A 255 -6.32 -3.41 -9.74
CA LEU A 255 -5.15 -2.78 -10.35
C LEU A 255 -3.84 -3.23 -9.69
N CYS A 256 -3.84 -3.46 -8.37
CA CYS A 256 -2.68 -3.93 -7.63
C CYS A 256 -2.86 -5.36 -7.11
N HIS A 257 -4.08 -5.78 -6.79
CA HIS A 257 -4.42 -7.11 -6.24
C HIS A 257 -4.76 -8.14 -7.32
N ASN A 258 -4.04 -8.09 -8.43
CA ASN A 258 -4.01 -9.13 -9.46
C ASN A 258 -2.63 -9.07 -10.10
N VAL A 259 -1.74 -9.95 -9.72
CA VAL A 259 -0.32 -9.89 -10.08
C VAL A 259 0.04 -11.13 -10.90
N THR A 260 0.67 -10.93 -12.04
CA THR A 260 1.22 -11.99 -12.87
C THR A 260 2.72 -11.82 -13.03
N HIS A 261 3.42 -12.93 -13.19
CA HIS A 261 4.86 -12.93 -13.39
C HIS A 261 5.21 -12.24 -14.71
N ALA A 262 6.03 -11.20 -14.66
CA ALA A 262 6.22 -10.26 -15.77
C ALA A 262 6.76 -10.90 -17.07
N ALA A 263 7.50 -12.00 -16.97
CA ALA A 263 8.07 -12.68 -18.15
C ALA A 263 7.18 -13.78 -18.76
N ASN A 264 6.32 -14.42 -17.97
CA ASN A 264 5.61 -15.64 -18.42
C ASN A 264 4.11 -15.67 -18.09
N ASN A 265 3.60 -14.58 -17.50
CA ASN A 265 2.20 -14.38 -17.13
C ASN A 265 1.62 -15.45 -16.18
N LEU A 266 2.48 -16.19 -15.46
CA LEU A 266 2.01 -17.09 -14.42
C LEU A 266 1.38 -16.26 -13.28
N PRO A 267 0.15 -16.56 -12.84
CA PRO A 267 -0.46 -15.83 -11.72
C PRO A 267 0.37 -15.95 -10.43
N ILE A 268 0.72 -14.81 -9.87
CA ILE A 268 1.41 -14.68 -8.57
C ILE A 268 0.38 -14.40 -7.48
N GLU A 269 -0.49 -13.43 -7.75
CA GLU A 269 -1.67 -13.11 -6.95
C GLU A 269 -2.87 -13.06 -7.90
N ALA A 270 -3.92 -13.83 -7.61
CA ALA A 270 -5.12 -13.84 -8.43
C ALA A 270 -6.34 -13.30 -7.67
N THR A 271 -6.15 -12.46 -6.65
CA THR A 271 -7.22 -12.06 -5.70
C THR A 271 -8.43 -11.48 -6.42
N TYR A 272 -8.20 -10.58 -7.38
CA TYR A 272 -9.30 -10.01 -8.17
C TYR A 272 -10.00 -11.05 -9.03
N ASP A 273 -9.25 -11.91 -9.72
CA ASP A 273 -9.85 -12.96 -10.57
C ASP A 273 -10.63 -14.00 -9.74
N GLU A 274 -10.14 -14.33 -8.54
CA GLU A 274 -10.84 -15.15 -7.57
C GLU A 274 -12.15 -14.49 -7.10
N TRP A 275 -12.13 -13.19 -6.80
CA TRP A 275 -13.34 -12.43 -6.48
C TRP A 275 -14.31 -12.40 -7.66
N LYS A 276 -13.80 -12.16 -8.87
CA LYS A 276 -14.60 -12.08 -10.11
C LYS A 276 -15.30 -13.41 -10.42
N ALA A 277 -14.67 -14.53 -10.11
CA ALA A 277 -15.24 -15.87 -10.24
C ALA A 277 -16.08 -16.31 -9.03
N SER A 278 -16.11 -15.52 -7.96
CA SER A 278 -16.81 -15.85 -6.73
C SER A 278 -18.30 -15.46 -6.79
N PRO A 279 -19.13 -15.97 -5.86
CA PRO A 279 -20.51 -15.53 -5.71
C PRO A 279 -20.69 -14.04 -5.35
N TYR A 280 -19.62 -13.33 -4.98
CA TYR A 280 -19.67 -11.89 -4.66
C TYR A 280 -19.78 -11.02 -5.91
N ASN A 281 -19.29 -11.50 -7.06
CA ASN A 281 -19.47 -10.84 -8.34
C ASN A 281 -20.69 -11.44 -9.06
N THR A 282 -21.88 -10.93 -8.75
CA THR A 282 -23.14 -11.43 -9.30
C THR A 282 -23.37 -11.00 -10.75
N GLY A 283 -22.62 -10.01 -11.23
CA GLY A 283 -22.82 -9.36 -12.53
C GLY A 283 -23.93 -8.30 -12.53
N ASP A 284 -24.66 -8.16 -11.42
CA ASP A 284 -25.66 -7.12 -11.19
C ASP A 284 -25.11 -6.12 -10.15
N PRO A 285 -24.95 -4.83 -10.50
CA PRO A 285 -24.42 -3.81 -9.58
C PRO A 285 -25.16 -3.71 -8.24
N GLU A 286 -26.47 -4.00 -8.21
CA GLU A 286 -27.28 -3.90 -6.99
C GLU A 286 -27.01 -5.04 -5.99
N THR A 287 -26.49 -6.17 -6.48
CA THR A 287 -26.24 -7.38 -5.67
C THR A 287 -24.77 -7.76 -5.60
N THR A 288 -23.92 -7.12 -6.41
CA THR A 288 -22.47 -7.30 -6.39
C THR A 288 -21.89 -6.73 -5.11
N VAL A 289 -21.04 -7.53 -4.46
CA VAL A 289 -20.29 -7.15 -3.27
C VAL A 289 -18.86 -6.83 -3.70
N ASN A 290 -18.52 -5.55 -3.73
CA ASN A 290 -17.21 -5.06 -4.10
C ASN A 290 -16.20 -5.23 -2.96
N CYS A 291 -14.90 -5.13 -3.28
CA CYS A 291 -13.82 -5.15 -2.30
C CYS A 291 -14.05 -4.15 -1.17
N GLN A 292 -14.48 -2.93 -1.52
CA GLN A 292 -14.75 -1.82 -0.61
C GLN A 292 -15.85 -2.16 0.40
N ASP A 293 -16.88 -2.90 -0.01
CA ASP A 293 -18.02 -3.30 0.83
C ASP A 293 -17.61 -4.17 2.03
N CYS A 294 -16.42 -4.76 1.99
CA CYS A 294 -15.83 -5.46 3.13
C CYS A 294 -14.65 -4.67 3.71
N HIS A 295 -13.62 -4.44 2.88
CA HIS A 295 -12.32 -3.93 3.31
C HIS A 295 -12.30 -2.44 3.64
N MET A 296 -13.30 -1.69 3.18
CA MET A 296 -13.51 -0.29 3.55
C MET A 296 -14.77 -0.09 4.41
N ARG A 297 -15.36 -1.18 4.92
CA ARG A 297 -16.34 -1.15 6.01
C ARG A 297 -15.77 -1.59 7.35
N GLN A 298 -14.71 -2.39 7.32
CA GLN A 298 -14.10 -2.96 8.52
C GLN A 298 -13.61 -1.86 9.46
N ARG A 299 -13.85 -2.05 10.75
CA ARG A 299 -13.41 -1.14 11.82
C ARG A 299 -13.27 -1.92 13.13
N PRO A 300 -12.63 -1.37 14.17
CA PRO A 300 -12.61 -2.01 15.48
C PRO A 300 -14.02 -2.45 15.92
N GLY A 301 -14.16 -3.75 16.23
CA GLY A 301 -15.44 -4.37 16.61
C GLY A 301 -16.30 -4.89 15.44
N TYR A 302 -16.05 -4.47 14.21
CA TYR A 302 -16.82 -4.88 13.02
C TYR A 302 -15.86 -5.33 11.92
N PRO A 303 -15.56 -6.64 11.82
CA PRO A 303 -14.58 -7.13 10.86
C PRO A 303 -15.07 -7.09 9.41
N SER A 304 -16.38 -6.97 9.18
CA SER A 304 -17.01 -6.74 7.85
C SER A 304 -16.50 -7.69 6.75
N THR A 305 -16.30 -8.96 7.09
CA THR A 305 -15.87 -10.01 6.16
C THR A 305 -17.04 -10.57 5.36
N GLY A 306 -16.73 -11.40 4.35
CA GLY A 306 -17.75 -12.12 3.58
C GLY A 306 -18.63 -13.11 4.38
N LYS A 307 -18.39 -13.28 5.69
CA LYS A 307 -19.21 -14.13 6.58
C LYS A 307 -19.85 -13.37 7.75
N THR A 308 -19.61 -12.07 7.88
CA THR A 308 -20.10 -11.26 8.99
C THR A 308 -20.98 -10.14 8.47
N GLU A 309 -21.77 -9.53 9.36
CA GLU A 309 -22.49 -8.31 9.02
C GLU A 309 -21.53 -7.23 8.56
N ARG A 310 -22.03 -6.40 7.65
CA ARG A 310 -21.31 -5.27 7.04
C ARG A 310 -22.13 -4.00 7.32
N PRO A 311 -22.30 -3.59 8.58
CA PRO A 311 -23.15 -2.45 8.92
C PRO A 311 -22.55 -1.15 8.38
N ASP A 312 -23.42 -0.17 8.14
CA ASP A 312 -22.99 1.17 7.74
C ASP A 312 -22.08 1.80 8.80
N ASN A 313 -21.40 2.86 8.37
CA ASN A 313 -20.41 3.59 9.15
C ASN A 313 -20.87 5.05 9.17
N PRO A 314 -21.82 5.42 10.04
CA PRO A 314 -22.24 6.81 10.11
C PRO A 314 -21.08 7.70 10.56
N GLY A 315 -20.95 8.86 9.94
CA GLY A 315 -19.95 9.85 10.32
C GLY A 315 -19.59 10.81 9.20
N LYS A 316 -18.45 11.48 9.37
CA LYS A 316 -17.96 12.49 8.44
C LYS A 316 -16.67 12.05 7.77
N ALA A 317 -16.60 12.25 6.46
CA ALA A 317 -15.36 12.02 5.73
C ALA A 317 -14.31 13.12 6.01
N CYS A 318 -14.74 14.32 6.41
CA CYS A 318 -13.91 15.50 6.70
C CYS A 318 -14.49 16.23 7.92
N ILE A 319 -13.67 16.87 8.74
CA ILE A 319 -14.11 17.60 9.95
C ILE A 319 -15.24 18.61 9.70
N ASN A 320 -15.20 19.27 8.53
CA ASN A 320 -16.19 20.28 8.12
C ASN A 320 -17.18 19.73 7.07
N GLY A 321 -17.16 18.42 6.81
CA GLY A 321 -18.04 17.77 5.87
C GLY A 321 -19.44 17.48 6.46
N PRO A 322 -20.40 17.13 5.59
CA PRO A 322 -21.72 16.68 6.06
C PRO A 322 -21.63 15.35 6.80
N GLU A 323 -22.56 15.13 7.73
CA GLU A 323 -22.81 13.78 8.26
C GLU A 323 -23.31 12.88 7.13
N ARG A 324 -22.82 11.64 7.09
CA ARG A 324 -23.20 10.63 6.10
C ARG A 324 -23.65 9.37 6.83
N GLU A 325 -24.62 8.70 6.25
CA GLU A 325 -25.05 7.37 6.74
C GLU A 325 -23.90 6.36 6.66
N HIS A 326 -23.03 6.49 5.64
CA HIS A 326 -21.88 5.63 5.45
C HIS A 326 -20.63 6.39 5.00
N ILE A 327 -19.52 6.15 5.70
CA ILE A 327 -18.16 6.51 5.29
C ILE A 327 -17.28 5.26 5.12
N TRP A 328 -16.39 5.34 4.13
CA TRP A 328 -15.45 4.27 3.83
C TRP A 328 -14.18 4.40 4.67
N THR A 329 -13.86 3.36 5.43
CA THR A 329 -12.68 3.29 6.30
C THR A 329 -11.42 2.94 5.52
N HIS A 330 -10.26 3.30 6.06
CA HIS A 330 -8.95 3.07 5.43
C HIS A 330 -8.02 2.17 6.24
N TYR A 331 -8.59 1.24 7.03
CA TYR A 331 -7.85 0.28 7.87
C TYR A 331 -7.19 -0.87 7.08
N PHE A 332 -6.76 -0.65 5.82
CA PHE A 332 -6.30 -1.71 4.92
C PHE A 332 -5.30 -2.65 5.62
N VAL A 333 -5.62 -3.95 5.65
CA VAL A 333 -4.85 -4.94 6.44
C VAL A 333 -3.82 -5.66 5.58
#